data_AF-A0A1Y2FGI2-F1
#
_entry.id   AF-A0A1Y2FGI2-F1
#
_cell.length_a   1.000
_cell.length_b   1.000
_cell.length_c   1.000
_cell.angle_alpha   90.00
_cell.angle_beta   90.00
_cell.angle_gamma   90.00
#
_symmetry.space_group_name_H-M   'P 1'
#
loop_
_entity.id
_entity.type
_entity.pdbx_description
1 polymer ?
#
loop_
_entity_poly.entity_id
_entity_poly.type
_entity_poly.pdbx_seq_one_letter_code
_entity_poly.pdbx_strand_id
1 'polypeptide(L)'
;MSAPPRLHFGPAELARLAQLKQTTAPADFEPVAAHWRGHALAMYLKPLTNPQREGRTPRRTNEEMDELRAEFTRANNDREVFAELFLGPHPFFTRPATTADADASRLLVESVCGQVLAQGQAQCSSIVRKGHENFVNRYHTFCQSPDFATSQYGGGRPFIKMMADSNVAWLLHRYVEFIAIRMAKACRMNPGSSSPVVWLGYQEWTSLTFYDQARVVLAAKEYEEYVRKVAHARQMGLGASSVDVPWHLQHTSLASLGHQHAPSLTLRQARRSGVSQSALQRRWT
;
A
#
# COMPACT_ATOMS: atom_id res chain seq x y z
N MET A 1 -1.93 -27.55 12.13
CA MET A 1 -1.76 -26.77 10.88
C MET A 1 -0.73 -25.70 11.16
N SER A 2 0.38 -25.66 10.41
CA SER A 2 1.43 -24.67 10.60
C SER A 2 0.89 -23.27 10.30
N ALA A 3 1.19 -22.28 11.14
CA ALA A 3 0.81 -20.90 10.85
C ALA A 3 1.40 -20.48 9.49
N PRO A 4 0.67 -19.71 8.66
CA PRO A 4 1.19 -19.25 7.38
C PRO A 4 2.51 -18.49 7.61
N PRO A 5 3.51 -18.69 6.74
CA PRO A 5 4.81 -18.04 6.90
C PRO A 5 4.61 -16.53 6.96
N ARG A 6 5.26 -15.91 7.95
CA ARG A 6 5.22 -14.46 8.14
C ARG A 6 5.71 -13.76 6.86
N LEU A 7 5.09 -12.61 6.60
CA LEU A 7 5.40 -11.77 5.46
C LEU A 7 6.72 -11.02 5.72
N HIS A 8 7.71 -11.27 4.86
CA HIS A 8 9.01 -10.64 4.91
C HIS A 8 9.45 -10.25 3.49
N PHE A 9 10.06 -9.08 3.37
CA PHE A 9 10.73 -8.62 2.17
C PHE A 9 12.20 -8.36 2.48
N GLY A 10 13.06 -9.21 1.92
CA GLY A 10 14.50 -9.18 2.17
C GLY A 10 15.33 -9.65 0.98
N PRO A 11 16.54 -10.16 1.23
CA PRO A 11 17.45 -10.64 0.18
C PRO A 11 16.84 -11.68 -0.75
N ALA A 12 16.04 -12.60 -0.21
CA ALA A 12 15.39 -13.64 -1.00
C ALA A 12 14.36 -13.04 -1.98
N GLU A 13 13.52 -12.11 -1.51
CA GLU A 13 12.52 -11.44 -2.34
C GLU A 13 13.17 -10.49 -3.36
N LEU A 14 14.29 -9.84 -3.01
CA LEU A 14 15.09 -9.06 -3.96
C LEU A 14 15.66 -9.95 -5.08
N ALA A 15 16.15 -11.14 -4.75
CA ALA A 15 16.58 -12.11 -5.76
C ALA A 15 15.42 -12.59 -6.64
N ARG A 16 14.24 -12.85 -6.04
CA ARG A 16 13.03 -13.18 -6.80
C ARG A 16 12.57 -12.05 -7.71
N LEU A 17 12.67 -10.80 -7.28
CA LEU A 17 12.39 -9.64 -8.13
C LEU A 17 13.34 -9.60 -9.34
N ALA A 18 14.64 -9.79 -9.12
CA ALA A 18 15.61 -9.85 -10.21
C ALA A 18 15.27 -10.96 -11.23
N GLN A 19 14.93 -12.16 -10.74
CA GLN A 19 14.48 -13.26 -11.58
C GLN A 19 13.17 -12.93 -12.33
N LEU A 20 12.21 -12.30 -11.66
CA LEU A 20 10.93 -11.93 -12.24
C LEU A 20 11.10 -10.93 -13.39
N LYS A 21 12.02 -9.97 -13.23
CA LYS A 21 12.37 -9.01 -14.29
C LYS A 21 13.08 -9.65 -15.48
N GLN A 22 13.91 -10.67 -15.25
CA GLN A 22 14.57 -11.42 -16.33
C GLN A 22 13.60 -12.30 -17.12
N THR A 23 12.56 -12.82 -16.46
CA THR A 23 11.66 -13.83 -17.04
C THR A 23 10.34 -13.29 -17.56
N THR A 24 10.01 -12.04 -17.25
CA THR A 24 8.73 -11.44 -17.65
C THR A 24 8.95 -10.47 -18.80
N ALA A 25 8.29 -10.71 -19.92
CA ALA A 25 8.41 -9.84 -21.09
C ALA A 25 7.68 -8.51 -20.83
N PRO A 26 8.17 -7.37 -21.33
CA PRO A 26 7.46 -6.09 -21.18
C PRO A 26 6.00 -6.12 -21.64
N ALA A 27 5.70 -6.91 -22.68
CA ALA A 27 4.35 -7.09 -23.21
C ALA A 27 3.36 -7.73 -22.21
N ASP A 28 3.85 -8.46 -21.20
CA ASP A 28 2.98 -9.04 -20.16
C ASP A 28 2.36 -7.97 -19.25
N PHE A 29 2.96 -6.77 -19.20
CA PHE A 29 2.47 -5.65 -18.39
C PHE A 29 1.54 -4.70 -19.16
N GLU A 30 1.56 -4.75 -20.50
CA GLU A 30 0.82 -3.80 -21.34
C GLU A 30 -0.68 -3.77 -21.06
N PRO A 31 -1.39 -4.88 -20.80
CA PRO A 31 -2.82 -4.83 -20.50
C PRO A 31 -3.15 -3.99 -19.24
N VAL A 32 -2.31 -4.10 -18.20
CA VAL A 32 -2.49 -3.32 -16.96
C VAL A 32 -2.04 -1.89 -17.14
N ALA A 33 -0.93 -1.67 -17.85
CA ALA A 33 -0.46 -0.34 -18.21
C ALA A 33 -1.51 0.43 -19.04
N ALA A 34 -2.09 -0.21 -20.05
CA ALA A 34 -3.10 0.37 -20.92
C ALA A 34 -4.40 0.66 -20.17
N HIS A 35 -4.82 -0.22 -19.25
CA HIS A 35 -6.03 -0.03 -18.45
C HIS A 35 -5.95 1.22 -17.58
N TRP A 36 -4.80 1.50 -16.98
CA TRP A 36 -4.59 2.67 -16.10
C TRP A 36 -4.02 3.89 -16.82
N ARG A 37 -3.88 3.84 -18.16
CA ARG A 37 -3.32 4.95 -18.94
C ARG A 37 -4.20 6.19 -18.81
N GLY A 38 -3.59 7.33 -18.46
CA GLY A 38 -4.28 8.61 -18.30
C GLY A 38 -4.96 8.80 -16.95
N HIS A 39 -4.88 7.82 -16.06
CA HIS A 39 -5.30 7.97 -14.67
C HIS A 39 -4.16 8.53 -13.83
N ALA A 40 -4.45 9.50 -12.97
CA ALA A 40 -3.50 10.02 -12.00
C ALA A 40 -3.68 9.32 -10.65
N LEU A 41 -2.59 9.05 -9.92
CA LEU A 41 -2.67 8.44 -8.59
C LEU A 41 -3.58 9.23 -7.64
N ALA A 42 -3.60 10.57 -7.73
CA ALA A 42 -4.40 11.46 -6.89
C ALA A 42 -5.91 11.18 -6.94
N MET A 43 -6.41 10.50 -7.99
CA MET A 43 -7.82 10.07 -8.07
C MET A 43 -8.15 8.94 -7.09
N TYR A 44 -7.16 8.13 -6.72
CA TYR A 44 -7.31 6.93 -5.89
C TYR A 44 -6.66 7.10 -4.51
N LEU A 45 -5.67 7.99 -4.43
CA LEU A 45 -4.96 8.34 -3.21
C LEU A 45 -5.13 9.83 -2.99
N LYS A 46 -6.17 10.23 -2.25
CA LYS A 46 -6.42 11.64 -1.92
C LYS A 46 -5.17 12.23 -1.23
N PRO A 47 -4.54 13.28 -1.79
CA PRO A 47 -3.42 13.97 -1.17
C PRO A 47 -3.84 14.60 0.16
N LEU A 48 -2.89 14.80 1.07
CA LEU A 48 -3.18 15.52 2.31
C LEU A 48 -3.62 16.95 2.01
N THR A 49 -4.68 17.38 2.67
CA THR A 49 -5.18 18.76 2.57
C THR A 49 -4.12 19.73 3.08
N ASN A 50 -3.67 20.65 2.22
CA ASN A 50 -2.79 21.73 2.66
C ASN A 50 -3.57 22.62 3.66
N PRO A 51 -3.08 22.80 4.90
CA PRO A 51 -3.77 23.61 5.90
C PRO A 51 -3.80 25.11 5.52
N GLN A 52 -2.85 25.58 4.72
CA GLN A 52 -2.87 26.94 4.19
C GLN A 52 -3.92 27.03 3.07
N ARG A 53 -4.89 27.95 3.20
CA ARG A 53 -5.79 28.27 2.09
C ARG A 53 -5.05 29.13 1.10
N GLU A 54 -5.23 28.87 -0.19
CA GLU A 54 -4.76 29.78 -1.23
C GLU A 54 -5.63 31.05 -1.24
N GLY A 55 -5.01 32.23 -1.25
CA GLY A 55 -5.68 33.52 -1.35
C GLY A 55 -6.17 34.17 -0.04
N ARG A 56 -6.90 35.28 -0.16
CA ARG A 56 -7.47 36.07 0.95
C ARG A 56 -8.77 35.47 1.51
N THR A 57 -8.87 34.15 1.59
CA THR A 57 -10.11 33.50 2.05
C THR A 57 -10.30 33.64 3.56
N PRO A 58 -11.56 33.69 4.04
CA PRO A 58 -11.87 33.77 5.46
C PRO A 58 -11.33 32.54 6.23
N ARG A 59 -11.20 32.71 7.56
CA ARG A 59 -10.82 31.66 8.50
C ARG A 59 -11.60 30.36 8.24
N ARG A 60 -10.95 29.22 8.41
CA ARG A 60 -11.61 27.90 8.27
C ARG A 60 -12.79 27.79 9.23
N THR A 61 -13.85 27.11 8.81
CA THR A 61 -15.00 26.80 9.68
C THR A 61 -14.60 25.75 10.71
N ASN A 62 -15.39 25.60 11.78
CA ASN A 62 -15.14 24.54 12.78
C ASN A 62 -15.21 23.14 12.16
N GLU A 63 -16.12 22.93 11.21
CA GLU A 63 -16.27 21.68 10.47
C GLU A 63 -15.03 21.36 9.62
N GLU A 64 -14.54 22.32 8.84
CA GLU A 64 -13.29 22.17 8.07
C GLU A 64 -12.10 21.86 8.99
N MET A 65 -12.09 22.41 10.21
CA MET A 65 -11.06 22.12 11.20
C MET A 65 -11.20 20.71 11.78
N ASP A 66 -12.41 20.22 12.03
CA ASP A 66 -12.66 18.85 12.48
C ASP A 66 -12.28 17.82 11.41
N GLU A 67 -12.56 18.10 10.13
CA GLU A 67 -12.11 17.29 9.00
C GLU A 67 -10.58 17.20 8.92
N LEU A 68 -9.89 18.34 9.06
CA LEU A 68 -8.43 18.37 9.14
C LEU A 68 -7.90 17.55 10.32
N ARG A 69 -8.51 17.68 11.51
CA ARG A 69 -8.11 16.89 12.69
C ARG A 69 -8.22 15.39 12.39
N ALA A 70 -9.34 14.95 11.82
CA ALA A 70 -9.55 13.56 11.47
C ALA A 70 -8.56 13.06 10.40
N GLU A 71 -8.31 13.88 9.37
CA GLU A 71 -7.34 13.57 8.32
C GLU A 71 -5.91 13.43 8.86
N PHE A 72 -5.43 14.38 9.65
CA PHE A 72 -4.09 14.32 10.22
C PHE A 72 -3.94 13.23 11.30
N THR A 73 -5.03 12.87 11.98
CA THR A 73 -5.02 11.72 12.90
C THR A 73 -4.83 10.42 12.11
N ARG A 74 -5.58 10.22 11.01
CA ARG A 74 -5.37 9.07 10.12
C ARG A 74 -3.96 9.06 9.55
N ALA A 75 -3.41 10.22 9.16
CA ALA A 75 -2.07 10.30 8.62
C ALA A 75 -0.96 9.91 9.63
N ASN A 76 -1.14 10.26 10.90
CA ASN A 76 -0.25 9.78 11.95
C ASN A 76 -0.37 8.26 12.12
N ASN A 77 -1.57 7.70 12.10
CA ASN A 77 -1.77 6.26 12.21
C ASN A 77 -1.11 5.50 11.04
N ASP A 78 -1.32 5.95 9.79
CA ASP A 78 -0.69 5.36 8.61
C ASP A 78 0.84 5.38 8.76
N ARG A 79 1.39 6.49 9.25
CA ARG A 79 2.83 6.64 9.51
C ARG A 79 3.35 5.70 10.60
N GLU A 80 2.57 5.48 11.66
CA GLU A 80 2.91 4.56 12.74
C GLU A 80 2.92 3.11 12.24
N VAL A 81 1.86 2.68 11.55
CA VAL A 81 1.76 1.35 10.92
C VAL A 81 2.91 1.13 9.94
N PHE A 82 3.28 2.16 9.18
CA PHE A 82 4.42 2.11 8.28
C PHE A 82 5.75 1.92 9.03
N ALA A 83 5.98 2.68 10.12
CA ALA A 83 7.21 2.58 10.90
C ALA A 83 7.36 1.19 11.56
N GLU A 84 6.26 0.58 11.98
CA GLU A 84 6.24 -0.78 12.55
C GLU A 84 6.74 -1.85 11.57
N LEU A 85 6.70 -1.62 10.25
CA LEU A 85 7.22 -2.56 9.25
C LEU A 85 8.74 -2.80 9.38
N PHE A 86 9.46 -1.90 10.06
CA PHE A 86 10.90 -1.98 10.29
C PHE A 86 11.26 -2.44 11.71
N LEU A 87 10.27 -2.64 12.58
CA LEU A 87 10.50 -2.91 14.00
C LEU A 87 10.25 -4.39 14.37
N GLY A 88 10.82 -4.79 15.51
CA GLY A 88 10.60 -6.09 16.12
C GLY A 88 11.63 -7.16 15.75
N PRO A 89 11.50 -8.39 16.31
CA PRO A 89 12.46 -9.47 16.08
C PRO A 89 12.41 -10.03 14.65
N HIS A 90 11.27 -9.86 13.97
CA HIS A 90 11.02 -10.31 12.62
C HIS A 90 10.34 -9.19 11.83
N PRO A 91 11.08 -8.11 11.50
CA PRO A 91 10.50 -6.97 10.79
C PRO A 91 10.04 -7.42 9.39
N PHE A 92 9.06 -6.72 8.85
CA PHE A 92 8.61 -6.97 7.48
C PHE A 92 9.75 -6.67 6.51
N PHE A 93 10.43 -5.53 6.67
CA PHE A 93 11.60 -5.18 5.88
C PHE A 93 12.90 -5.68 6.54
N THR A 94 13.65 -6.50 5.83
CA THR A 94 14.99 -6.94 6.24
C THR A 94 16.03 -6.42 5.26
N ARG A 95 17.10 -5.83 5.78
CA ARG A 95 18.19 -5.32 4.95
C ARG A 95 19.13 -6.46 4.52
N PRO A 96 19.79 -6.37 3.36
CA PRO A 96 20.84 -7.30 2.98
C PRO A 96 22.00 -7.24 3.97
N ALA A 97 22.09 -8.23 4.86
CA ALA A 97 23.19 -8.40 5.81
C ALA A 97 24.44 -8.89 5.04
N THR A 98 25.15 -7.98 4.39
CA THR A 98 26.36 -8.34 3.63
C THR A 98 27.65 -7.76 4.22
N THR A 99 27.57 -6.87 5.21
CA THR A 99 28.75 -6.30 5.89
C THR A 99 28.44 -6.01 7.35
N ALA A 100 29.48 -5.85 8.19
CA ALA A 100 29.34 -5.41 9.58
C ALA A 100 28.59 -4.06 9.72
N ASP A 101 28.58 -3.25 8.66
CA ASP A 101 27.83 -1.99 8.59
C ASP A 101 26.30 -2.22 8.53
N ALA A 102 25.84 -3.42 8.16
CA ALA A 102 24.41 -3.73 8.06
C ALA A 102 23.70 -3.65 9.41
N ASP A 103 24.36 -4.09 10.49
CA ASP A 103 23.79 -4.05 11.84
C ASP A 103 23.71 -2.60 12.36
N ALA A 104 24.75 -1.80 12.16
CA ALA A 104 24.73 -0.38 12.51
C ALA A 104 23.64 0.38 11.74
N SER A 105 23.49 0.07 10.45
CA SER A 105 22.47 0.67 9.59
C SER A 105 21.05 0.24 9.99
N ARG A 106 20.87 -1.02 10.42
CA ARG A 106 19.60 -1.52 10.96
C ARG A 106 19.23 -0.80 12.26
N LEU A 107 20.14 -0.74 13.22
CA LEU A 107 19.91 -0.07 14.50
C LEU A 107 19.58 1.41 14.32
N LEU A 108 20.19 2.07 13.32
CA LEU A 108 19.87 3.44 12.97
C LEU A 108 18.42 3.57 12.49
N VAL A 109 17.95 2.70 11.60
CA VAL A 109 16.55 2.75 11.12
C VAL A 109 15.58 2.44 12.25
N GLU A 110 15.83 1.40 13.04
CA GLU A 110 14.98 1.05 14.18
C GLU A 110 14.90 2.21 15.19
N SER A 111 16.02 2.89 15.47
CA SER A 111 16.06 4.09 16.30
C SER A 111 15.22 5.23 15.71
N VAL A 112 15.33 5.48 14.40
CA VAL A 112 14.54 6.52 13.73
C VAL A 112 13.05 6.15 13.73
N CYS A 113 12.68 4.89 13.49
CA CYS A 113 11.30 4.41 13.59
C CYS A 113 10.73 4.61 15.01
N GLY A 114 11.51 4.33 16.05
CA GLY A 114 11.14 4.65 17.44
C GLY A 114 10.85 6.14 17.64
N GLN A 115 11.66 7.02 17.04
CA GLN A 115 11.40 8.47 17.06
C GLN A 115 10.15 8.86 16.26
N VAL A 116 9.85 8.19 15.14
CA VAL A 116 8.62 8.39 14.37
C VAL A 116 7.38 8.07 15.21
N LEU A 117 7.38 6.93 15.91
CA LEU A 117 6.29 6.52 16.79
C LEU A 117 6.10 7.50 17.94
N ALA A 118 7.18 7.87 18.63
CA ALA A 118 7.12 8.85 19.72
C ALA A 118 6.59 10.22 19.24
N GLN A 119 7.02 10.68 18.05
CA GLN A 119 6.51 11.90 17.45
C GLN A 119 5.02 11.79 17.07
N GLY A 120 4.57 10.64 16.54
CA GLY A 120 3.17 10.36 16.22
C GLY A 120 2.27 10.48 17.43
N GLN A 121 2.62 9.80 18.52
CA GLN A 121 1.88 9.85 19.77
C GLN A 121 1.79 11.27 20.36
N ALA A 122 2.90 12.00 20.37
CA ALA A 122 2.92 13.40 20.81
C ALA A 122 2.07 14.32 19.90
N GLN A 123 2.10 14.08 18.58
CA GLN A 123 1.29 14.82 17.62
C GLN A 123 -0.19 14.50 17.78
N CYS A 124 -0.61 13.24 17.92
CA CYS A 124 -2.00 12.87 18.15
C CYS A 124 -2.53 13.48 19.46
N SER A 125 -1.75 13.42 20.53
CA SER A 125 -2.13 13.99 21.85
C SER A 125 -2.37 15.50 21.78
N SER A 126 -1.63 16.21 20.92
CA SER A 126 -1.81 17.65 20.74
C SER A 126 -2.93 18.03 19.78
N ILE A 127 -3.40 17.13 18.90
CA ILE A 127 -4.60 17.38 18.05
C ILE A 127 -5.87 17.43 18.91
N VAL A 128 -5.93 16.58 19.94
CA VAL A 128 -7.08 16.50 20.84
C VAL A 128 -7.27 17.78 21.67
N ARG A 129 -6.20 18.54 21.90
CA ARG A 129 -6.25 19.82 22.62
C ARG A 129 -6.58 20.97 21.66
N LYS A 130 -7.88 21.29 21.53
CA LYS A 130 -8.36 22.40 20.68
C LYS A 130 -7.62 23.71 20.96
N GLY A 131 -7.17 24.42 19.92
CA GLY A 131 -6.60 25.77 20.00
C GLY A 131 -5.07 25.87 19.91
N HIS A 132 -4.35 24.74 19.91
CA HIS A 132 -2.89 24.69 19.78
C HIS A 132 -2.41 23.93 18.53
N GLU A 133 -3.29 23.78 17.54
CA GLU A 133 -2.98 22.98 16.36
C GLU A 133 -2.11 23.73 15.35
N ASN A 134 -0.82 23.44 15.33
CA ASN A 134 0.07 23.89 14.26
C ASN A 134 0.00 22.93 13.05
N PHE A 135 -1.12 22.97 12.31
CA PHE A 135 -1.34 22.10 11.15
C PHE A 135 -0.30 22.32 10.05
N VAL A 136 0.18 23.55 9.85
CA VAL A 136 1.21 23.86 8.84
C VAL A 136 2.50 23.09 9.13
N ASN A 137 3.01 23.17 10.36
CA ASN A 137 4.20 22.40 10.73
C ASN A 137 3.98 20.90 10.62
N ARG A 138 2.78 20.41 10.98
CA ARG A 138 2.42 18.99 10.82
C ARG A 138 2.43 18.57 9.36
N TYR A 139 1.79 19.34 8.47
CA TYR A 139 1.78 19.09 7.04
C TYR A 139 3.21 18.92 6.50
N HIS A 140 4.13 19.79 6.91
CA HIS A 140 5.54 19.68 6.53
C HIS A 140 6.28 18.47 7.11
N THR A 141 5.74 17.78 8.13
CA THR A 141 6.28 16.48 8.59
C THR A 141 5.86 15.29 7.73
N PHE A 142 4.95 15.50 6.76
CA PHE A 142 4.46 14.48 5.83
C PHE A 142 4.84 14.81 4.38
N CYS A 143 4.52 16.01 3.94
CA CYS A 143 4.53 16.41 2.54
C CYS A 143 5.84 17.10 2.14
N GLN A 144 6.95 16.36 2.18
CA GLN A 144 8.18 16.76 1.49
C GLN A 144 8.40 15.86 0.28
N SER A 145 8.83 16.47 -0.82
CA SER A 145 9.28 15.75 -2.01
C SER A 145 10.73 15.29 -1.81
N PRO A 146 11.11 14.11 -2.35
CA PRO A 146 12.49 13.63 -2.39
C PRO A 146 13.49 14.67 -2.91
N ASP A 147 13.09 15.48 -3.89
CA ASP A 147 13.96 16.47 -4.56
C ASP A 147 14.43 17.59 -3.61
N PHE A 148 13.67 17.84 -2.54
CA PHE A 148 13.96 18.91 -1.60
C PHE A 148 14.66 18.44 -0.33
N ALA A 149 14.88 17.13 -0.15
CA ALA A 149 15.46 16.55 1.06
C ALA A 149 16.98 16.82 1.17
N THR A 150 17.36 18.06 1.44
CA THR A 150 18.72 18.42 1.85
C THR A 150 19.06 17.88 3.25
N SER A 151 20.34 17.70 3.54
CA SER A 151 20.87 17.20 4.82
C SER A 151 20.47 18.01 6.07
N GLN A 152 19.76 19.13 5.91
CA GLN A 152 19.34 20.04 6.98
C GLN A 152 18.09 19.58 7.74
N TYR A 153 17.34 18.58 7.29
CA TYR A 153 16.10 18.13 7.98
C TYR A 153 16.34 17.24 9.21
N GLY A 154 17.57 17.13 9.70
CA GLY A 154 17.95 16.26 10.82
C GLY A 154 17.35 16.64 12.17
N GLY A 155 16.94 17.90 12.37
CA GLY A 155 16.37 18.39 13.63
C GLY A 155 14.85 18.31 13.66
N GLY A 156 14.27 17.15 13.99
CA GLY A 156 12.87 17.05 14.42
C GLY A 156 11.85 16.51 13.40
N ARG A 157 12.29 15.92 12.28
CA ARG A 157 11.41 15.21 11.33
C ARG A 157 11.89 13.78 11.08
N PRO A 158 11.77 12.88 12.08
CA PRO A 158 12.28 11.52 11.99
C PRO A 158 11.70 10.73 10.80
N PHE A 159 10.42 10.97 10.44
CA PHE A 159 9.80 10.27 9.31
C PHE A 159 10.43 10.64 7.98
N ILE A 160 10.65 11.94 7.74
CA ILE A 160 11.32 12.44 6.55
C ILE A 160 12.75 11.93 6.50
N LYS A 161 13.47 11.95 7.64
CA LYS A 161 14.82 11.40 7.75
C LYS A 161 14.87 9.93 7.34
N MET A 162 13.91 9.13 7.79
CA MET A 162 13.80 7.71 7.41
C MET A 162 13.51 7.55 5.91
N MET A 163 12.54 8.28 5.38
CA MET A 163 12.13 8.16 3.97
C MET A 163 13.19 8.70 2.99
N ALA A 164 14.02 9.64 3.44
CA ALA A 164 15.14 10.17 2.68
C ALA A 164 16.42 9.30 2.76
N ASP A 165 16.48 8.33 3.68
CA ASP A 165 17.60 7.37 3.73
C ASP A 165 17.63 6.56 2.44
N SER A 166 18.74 6.63 1.69
CA SER A 166 18.85 6.02 0.37
C SER A 166 18.62 4.51 0.38
N ASN A 167 19.02 3.82 1.45
CA ASN A 167 18.83 2.39 1.59
C ASN A 167 17.37 2.04 1.90
N VAL A 168 16.69 2.82 2.75
CA VAL A 168 15.23 2.70 2.96
C VAL A 168 14.50 2.97 1.64
N ALA A 169 14.74 4.12 1.01
CA ALA A 169 14.05 4.55 -0.21
C ALA A 169 14.20 3.51 -1.33
N TRP A 170 15.42 2.99 -1.54
CA TRP A 170 15.67 1.92 -2.50
C TRP A 170 14.89 0.64 -2.17
N LEU A 171 14.92 0.20 -0.90
CA LEU A 171 14.25 -1.03 -0.47
C LEU A 171 12.74 -0.94 -0.65
N LEU A 172 12.14 0.20 -0.27
CA LEU A 172 10.72 0.47 -0.44
C LEU A 172 10.32 0.45 -1.91
N HIS A 173 11.07 1.13 -2.78
CA HIS A 173 10.80 1.14 -4.21
C HIS A 173 10.88 -0.28 -4.81
N ARG A 174 11.90 -1.07 -4.44
CA ARG A 174 12.02 -2.48 -4.88
C ARG A 174 10.85 -3.34 -4.41
N TYR A 175 10.35 -3.10 -3.20
CA TYR A 175 9.18 -3.80 -2.71
C TYR A 175 7.93 -3.47 -3.53
N VAL A 176 7.66 -2.18 -3.76
CA VAL A 176 6.51 -1.75 -4.57
C VAL A 176 6.63 -2.27 -6.01
N GLU A 177 7.82 -2.20 -6.63
CA GLU A 177 8.10 -2.77 -7.94
C GLU A 177 7.79 -4.28 -7.97
N PHE A 178 8.23 -5.03 -6.96
CA PHE A 178 7.96 -6.47 -6.85
C PHE A 178 6.47 -6.79 -6.80
N ILE A 179 5.70 -6.07 -5.98
CA ILE A 179 4.26 -6.29 -5.88
C ILE A 179 3.57 -5.85 -7.18
N ALA A 180 3.93 -4.71 -7.76
CA ALA A 180 3.34 -4.20 -8.99
C ALA A 180 3.53 -5.18 -10.17
N ILE A 181 4.74 -5.72 -10.35
CA ILE A 181 5.04 -6.68 -11.42
C ILE A 181 4.25 -7.98 -11.22
N ARG A 182 4.22 -8.52 -9.99
CA ARG A 182 3.46 -9.74 -9.67
C ARG A 182 1.97 -9.55 -9.90
N MET A 183 1.43 -8.43 -9.44
CA MET A 183 0.03 -8.04 -9.63
C MET A 183 -0.29 -7.93 -11.13
N ALA A 184 0.53 -7.21 -11.90
CA ALA A 184 0.28 -7.01 -13.32
C ALA A 184 0.23 -8.34 -14.08
N LYS A 185 1.16 -9.25 -13.77
CA LYS A 185 1.18 -10.61 -14.32
C LYS A 185 -0.07 -11.41 -13.94
N ALA A 186 -0.51 -11.33 -12.68
CA ALA A 186 -1.71 -12.04 -12.21
C ALA A 186 -3.01 -11.46 -12.80
N CYS A 187 -3.04 -10.15 -13.04
CA CYS A 187 -4.20 -9.43 -13.56
C CYS A 187 -4.18 -9.27 -15.09
N ARG A 188 -3.27 -9.94 -15.82
CA ARG A 188 -3.16 -9.81 -17.28
C ARG A 188 -4.48 -10.04 -18.03
N MET A 189 -5.27 -11.02 -17.59
CA MET A 189 -6.57 -11.35 -18.20
C MET A 189 -7.73 -10.47 -17.71
N ASN A 190 -7.55 -9.78 -16.58
CA ASN A 190 -8.54 -8.86 -16.04
C ASN A 190 -7.82 -7.66 -15.40
N PRO A 191 -7.34 -6.70 -16.21
CA PRO A 191 -6.60 -5.55 -15.72
C PRO A 191 -7.33 -4.75 -14.66
N GLY A 192 -8.67 -4.68 -14.73
CA GLY A 192 -9.51 -3.97 -13.78
C GLY A 192 -9.60 -4.60 -12.39
N SER A 193 -8.95 -5.75 -12.14
CA SER A 193 -8.75 -6.33 -10.80
C SER A 193 -7.42 -5.95 -10.15
N SER A 194 -6.55 -5.23 -10.86
CA SER A 194 -5.30 -4.74 -10.29
C SER A 194 -5.53 -3.49 -9.43
N SER A 195 -4.73 -3.28 -8.39
CA SER A 195 -4.86 -2.07 -7.57
C SER A 195 -4.30 -0.84 -8.30
N PRO A 196 -5.11 0.21 -8.50
CA PRO A 196 -4.63 1.45 -9.09
C PRO A 196 -3.57 2.12 -8.20
N VAL A 197 -3.72 2.09 -6.87
CA VAL A 197 -2.77 2.71 -5.93
C VAL A 197 -1.38 2.09 -6.05
N VAL A 198 -1.30 0.76 -6.12
CA VAL A 198 -0.01 0.06 -6.25
C VAL A 198 0.59 0.27 -7.65
N TRP A 199 -0.21 0.19 -8.71
CA TRP A 199 0.29 0.32 -10.08
C TRP A 199 0.72 1.75 -10.40
N LEU A 200 -0.15 2.74 -10.17
CA LEU A 200 0.15 4.15 -10.41
C LEU A 200 1.23 4.65 -9.44
N GLY A 201 1.20 4.21 -8.18
CA GLY A 201 2.23 4.53 -7.20
C GLY A 201 3.62 4.02 -7.59
N TYR A 202 3.70 2.86 -8.26
CA TYR A 202 4.95 2.38 -8.85
C TYR A 202 5.41 3.25 -10.03
N GLN A 203 4.50 3.62 -10.94
CA GLN A 203 4.82 4.44 -12.12
C GLN A 203 5.26 5.86 -11.74
N GLU A 204 4.56 6.47 -10.78
CA GLU A 204 4.74 7.85 -10.36
C GLU A 204 5.72 8.01 -9.19
N TRP A 205 6.37 6.91 -8.72
CA TRP A 205 7.11 6.81 -7.46
C TRP A 205 8.01 8.01 -7.13
N THR A 206 8.76 8.50 -8.12
CA THR A 206 9.72 9.62 -7.97
C THR A 206 9.05 10.97 -7.75
N SER A 207 7.81 11.14 -8.22
CA SER A 207 7.02 12.37 -8.06
C SER A 207 6.20 12.42 -6.77
N LEU A 208 6.12 11.29 -6.06
CA LEU A 208 5.32 11.18 -4.85
C LEU A 208 5.97 11.90 -3.65
N THR A 209 5.13 12.44 -2.78
CA THR A 209 5.59 12.88 -1.46
C THR A 209 5.99 11.67 -0.61
N PHE A 210 6.85 11.87 0.40
CA PHE A 210 7.22 10.77 1.30
C PHE A 210 6.03 10.11 1.99
N TYR A 211 4.99 10.89 2.32
CA TYR A 211 3.78 10.32 2.89
C TYR A 211 3.00 9.46 1.89
N ASP A 212 2.89 9.91 0.63
CA ASP A 212 2.21 9.12 -0.41
C ASP A 212 3.00 7.84 -0.75
N GLN A 213 4.34 7.89 -0.78
CA GLN A 213 5.18 6.70 -0.91
C GLN A 213 4.90 5.68 0.20
N ALA A 214 4.80 6.13 1.46
CA ALA A 214 4.47 5.25 2.57
C ALA A 214 3.08 4.60 2.41
N ARG A 215 2.07 5.36 1.97
CA ARG A 215 0.72 4.81 1.72
C ARG A 215 0.71 3.81 0.56
N VAL A 216 1.50 4.03 -0.50
CA VAL A 216 1.66 3.07 -1.61
C VAL A 216 2.31 1.78 -1.10
N VAL A 217 3.30 1.86 -0.20
CA VAL A 217 3.91 0.68 0.43
C VAL A 217 2.91 -0.09 1.29
N LEU A 218 2.09 0.61 2.09
CA LEU A 218 1.03 -0.01 2.88
C LEU A 218 0.00 -0.69 1.98
N ALA A 219 -0.46 -0.05 0.91
CA ALA A 219 -1.37 -0.64 -0.07
C ALA A 219 -0.75 -1.87 -0.76
N ALA A 220 0.55 -1.85 -1.06
CA ALA A 220 1.26 -3.00 -1.63
C ALA A 220 1.29 -4.19 -0.64
N LYS A 221 1.50 -3.92 0.66
CA LYS A 221 1.43 -4.93 1.73
C LYS A 221 0.02 -5.50 1.92
N GLU A 222 -0.99 -4.64 1.99
CA GLU A 222 -2.39 -5.08 2.08
C GLU A 222 -2.81 -5.92 0.87
N TYR A 223 -2.36 -5.55 -0.33
CA TYR A 223 -2.56 -6.35 -1.53
C TYR A 223 -1.93 -7.75 -1.40
N GLU A 224 -0.68 -7.86 -0.94
CA GLU A 224 -0.03 -9.15 -0.77
C GLU A 224 -0.74 -10.03 0.27
N GLU A 225 -1.14 -9.43 1.41
CA GLU A 225 -1.92 -10.10 2.46
C GLU A 225 -3.25 -10.61 1.92
N TYR A 226 -3.96 -9.77 1.16
CA TYR A 226 -5.21 -10.13 0.51
C TYR A 226 -5.04 -11.33 -0.42
N VAL A 227 -4.04 -11.31 -1.31
CA VAL A 227 -3.78 -12.43 -2.24
C VAL A 227 -3.50 -13.73 -1.48
N ARG A 228 -2.73 -13.66 -0.38
CA ARG A 228 -2.47 -14.84 0.47
C ARG A 228 -3.74 -15.37 1.14
N LYS A 229 -4.58 -14.48 1.69
CA LYS A 229 -5.86 -14.84 2.30
C LYS A 229 -6.80 -15.48 1.28
N VAL A 230 -6.90 -14.92 0.08
CA VAL A 230 -7.71 -15.49 -1.02
C VAL A 230 -7.18 -16.87 -1.43
N ALA A 231 -5.87 -17.04 -1.58
CA ALA A 231 -5.28 -18.33 -1.92
C ALA A 231 -5.56 -19.38 -0.83
N HIS A 232 -5.42 -19.02 0.44
CA HIS A 232 -5.74 -19.89 1.56
C HIS A 232 -7.23 -20.24 1.62
N ALA A 233 -8.12 -19.27 1.46
CA ALA A 233 -9.57 -19.51 1.42
C ALA A 233 -9.93 -20.52 0.32
N ARG A 234 -9.38 -20.35 -0.89
CA ARG A 234 -9.57 -21.29 -2.01
C ARG A 234 -9.07 -22.69 -1.69
N GLN A 235 -7.92 -22.84 -1.03
CA GLN A 235 -7.39 -24.14 -0.60
C GLN A 235 -8.31 -24.83 0.43
N MET A 236 -8.97 -24.06 1.28
CA MET A 236 -9.91 -24.54 2.29
C MET A 236 -11.33 -24.75 1.74
N GLY A 237 -11.56 -24.54 0.43
CA GLY A 237 -12.90 -24.61 -0.16
C GLY A 237 -13.84 -23.47 0.26
N LEU A 238 -13.31 -22.43 0.91
CA LEU A 238 -14.04 -21.22 1.23
C LEU A 238 -14.10 -20.32 -0.02
N GLY A 239 -15.28 -19.77 -0.30
CA GLY A 239 -15.44 -18.79 -1.38
C GLY A 239 -14.60 -17.53 -1.13
N ALA A 240 -14.15 -16.87 -2.19
CA ALA A 240 -13.36 -15.63 -2.08
C ALA A 240 -14.14 -14.47 -1.42
N SER A 241 -15.46 -14.59 -1.31
CA SER A 241 -16.34 -13.63 -0.63
C SER A 241 -16.14 -13.58 0.89
N SER A 242 -15.45 -14.54 1.50
CA SER A 242 -15.15 -14.54 2.93
C SER A 242 -13.93 -13.69 3.31
N VAL A 243 -13.23 -13.12 2.33
CA VAL A 243 -12.02 -12.32 2.54
C VAL A 243 -12.34 -10.85 2.36
N ASP A 244 -12.08 -10.04 3.40
CA ASP A 244 -12.23 -8.59 3.33
C ASP A 244 -11.36 -7.99 2.23
N VAL A 245 -12.00 -7.13 1.42
CA VAL A 245 -11.35 -6.46 0.29
C VAL A 245 -10.64 -5.20 0.79
N PRO A 246 -9.33 -5.03 0.50
CA PRO A 246 -8.60 -3.80 0.81
C PRO A 246 -9.23 -2.55 0.20
N TRP A 247 -9.12 -1.41 0.89
CA TRP A 247 -9.73 -0.13 0.48
C TRP A 247 -9.31 0.30 -0.94
N HIS A 248 -8.03 0.10 -1.28
CA HIS A 248 -7.45 0.47 -2.57
C HIS A 248 -7.85 -0.47 -3.72
N LEU A 249 -8.65 -1.50 -3.44
CA LEU A 249 -9.28 -2.38 -4.41
C LEU A 249 -10.81 -2.20 -4.47
N GLN A 250 -11.42 -1.32 -3.67
CA GLN A 250 -12.87 -1.12 -3.69
C GLN A 250 -13.40 -0.55 -5.03
N HIS A 251 -12.54 0.17 -5.76
CA HIS A 251 -12.85 0.69 -7.10
C HIS A 251 -12.66 -0.35 -8.21
N THR A 252 -12.11 -1.52 -7.89
CA THR A 252 -11.85 -2.58 -8.85
C THR A 252 -13.07 -3.49 -8.95
N SER A 253 -13.40 -3.95 -10.17
CA SER A 253 -14.52 -4.87 -10.39
C SER A 253 -14.16 -6.29 -9.91
N LEU A 254 -13.98 -6.44 -8.60
CA LEU A 254 -13.63 -7.71 -7.95
C LEU A 254 -14.77 -8.72 -7.95
N ALA A 255 -15.98 -8.29 -8.33
CA ALA A 255 -17.13 -9.17 -8.55
C ALA A 255 -16.77 -10.36 -9.48
N SER A 256 -15.76 -10.21 -10.34
CA SER A 256 -15.29 -11.29 -11.22
C SER A 256 -14.30 -12.28 -10.56
N LEU A 257 -13.51 -11.88 -9.56
CA LEU A 257 -12.49 -12.76 -8.94
C LEU A 257 -13.10 -13.86 -8.05
N GLY A 258 -14.30 -13.62 -7.52
CA GLY A 258 -15.08 -14.58 -6.73
C GLY A 258 -16.15 -15.34 -7.53
N HIS A 259 -16.44 -14.96 -8.78
CA HIS A 259 -17.56 -15.52 -9.55
C HIS A 259 -17.12 -16.34 -10.78
N GLN A 260 -15.82 -16.45 -11.06
CA GLN A 260 -15.32 -17.37 -12.09
C GLN A 260 -15.51 -18.87 -11.75
N HIS A 261 -16.07 -19.20 -10.59
CA HIS A 261 -16.44 -20.55 -10.19
C HIS A 261 -17.87 -20.69 -9.64
N ALA A 262 -18.82 -19.83 -10.02
CA ALA A 262 -20.15 -20.42 -10.19
C ALA A 262 -19.96 -21.50 -11.26
N PRO A 263 -20.20 -22.79 -11.00
CA PRO A 263 -20.04 -23.81 -12.01
C PRO A 263 -21.04 -23.51 -13.14
N SER A 264 -20.61 -22.75 -14.13
CA SER A 264 -21.30 -22.70 -15.40
C SER A 264 -21.12 -24.09 -15.97
N LEU A 265 -22.19 -24.88 -15.91
CA LEU A 265 -22.23 -26.14 -16.61
C LEU A 265 -21.86 -25.81 -18.06
N THR A 266 -20.78 -26.41 -18.55
CA THR A 266 -20.55 -26.40 -19.98
C THR A 266 -21.83 -26.91 -20.65
N LEU A 267 -22.20 -26.40 -21.83
CA LEU A 267 -23.47 -26.71 -22.49
C LEU A 267 -23.71 -28.23 -22.63
N ARG A 268 -22.61 -29.00 -22.64
CA ARG A 268 -22.57 -30.47 -22.63
C ARG A 268 -22.91 -31.11 -21.28
N GLN A 269 -22.50 -30.52 -20.16
CA GLN A 269 -22.86 -30.97 -18.81
C GLN A 269 -24.32 -30.62 -18.46
N ALA A 270 -24.83 -29.46 -18.87
CA ALA A 270 -26.23 -29.08 -18.70
C ALA A 270 -27.19 -30.05 -19.42
N ARG A 271 -26.81 -30.51 -20.62
CA ARG A 271 -27.56 -31.54 -21.36
C ARG A 271 -27.54 -32.92 -20.69
N ARG A 272 -26.47 -33.27 -19.96
CA ARG A 272 -26.37 -34.58 -19.29
C ARG A 272 -27.06 -34.62 -17.93
N SER A 273 -27.06 -33.51 -17.18
CA SER A 273 -27.70 -33.47 -15.86
C SER A 273 -29.19 -33.16 -15.92
N GLY A 274 -29.69 -32.60 -17.03
CA GLY A 274 -31.08 -32.15 -17.15
C GLY A 274 -31.41 -30.94 -16.26
N VAL A 275 -30.42 -30.37 -15.57
CA VAL A 275 -30.59 -29.25 -14.66
C VAL A 275 -30.20 -27.96 -15.38
N SER A 276 -31.16 -27.04 -15.53
CA SER A 276 -30.88 -25.72 -16.12
C SER A 276 -29.98 -24.89 -15.21
N GLN A 277 -29.18 -24.01 -15.81
CA GLN A 277 -28.32 -23.07 -15.08
C GLN A 277 -29.14 -22.21 -14.09
N SER A 278 -30.37 -21.83 -14.47
CA SER A 278 -31.30 -21.09 -13.61
C SER A 278 -31.78 -21.89 -12.39
N ALA A 279 -31.94 -23.22 -12.50
CA ALA A 279 -32.32 -24.08 -11.39
C ALA A 279 -31.18 -24.28 -10.39
N LEU A 280 -29.93 -24.34 -10.87
CA LEU A 280 -28.74 -24.36 -10.02
C LEU A 280 -28.55 -23.04 -9.28
N GLN A 281 -28.74 -21.91 -9.97
CA GLN A 281 -28.58 -20.59 -9.39
C GLN A 281 -29.58 -20.36 -8.25
N ARG A 282 -30.85 -20.77 -8.41
CA ARG A 282 -31.86 -20.74 -7.33
C ARG A 282 -31.56 -21.63 -6.12
N ARG A 283 -30.71 -22.65 -6.26
CA ARG A 283 -30.33 -23.52 -5.14
C ARG A 283 -29.17 -22.97 -4.32
N TRP A 284 -28.43 -22.01 -4.86
CA TRP A 284 -27.20 -21.47 -4.27
C TRP A 284 -27.33 -20.01 -3.81
N THR A 285 -28.43 -19.35 -4.18
CA THR A 285 -28.92 -18.09 -3.59
C THR A 285 -29.89 -18.37 -2.47
#